data_AF-A0A428ZI75-F1
#
_entry.id   AF-A0A428ZI75-F1
#
_cell.length_a   1.000
_cell.length_b   1.000
_cell.length_c   1.000
_cell.angle_alpha   90.00
_cell.angle_beta   90.00
_cell.angle_gamma   90.00
#
_symmetry.space_group_name_H-M   'P 1'
#
loop_
_entity.id
_entity.type
_entity.pdbx_description
1 polymer ?
#
loop_
_entity_poly.entity_id
_entity_poly.type
_entity_poly.pdbx_seq_one_letter_code
_entity_poly.pdbx_strand_id
1 'polypeptide(L)'
;MRRTKDVILKRKSGTGRRGWRALLGVAFAFGLAAMTPLQAQAAPMESASYGNLPNEGLYPEQTSCSGSYYQPNVPGGATKTAVYAGRTITLKYFYSPGCGSFARIENAPEGCAAHSNRLTDTSTVWVLETVDPGIDYAYTKVINNLDGRLSKAVLFCDNQRLAETAWY
;
A
#
# COMPACT_ATOMS: atom_id res chain seq x y z
N MET A 1 -23.15 -52.08 36.74
CA MET A 1 -23.70 -51.70 35.40
C MET A 1 -22.59 -51.86 34.36
N ARG A 2 -22.94 -52.39 33.16
CA ARG A 2 -22.10 -52.77 31.98
C ARG A 2 -21.22 -54.02 32.21
N ARG A 3 -21.55 -55.26 31.77
CA ARG A 3 -21.94 -55.77 30.41
C ARG A 3 -20.95 -55.24 29.35
N THR A 4 -20.27 -56.01 28.49
CA THR A 4 -20.33 -57.42 28.05
C THR A 4 -19.24 -57.57 26.96
N LYS A 5 -18.62 -58.75 26.84
CA LYS A 5 -18.30 -59.48 25.57
C LYS A 5 -17.27 -58.87 24.61
N ASP A 6 -16.56 -59.59 23.76
CA ASP A 6 -16.29 -61.02 23.50
C ASP A 6 -15.23 -61.01 22.35
N VAL A 7 -14.71 -62.20 22.02
CA VAL A 7 -14.20 -62.64 20.70
C VAL A 7 -12.76 -62.22 20.36
N ILE A 8 -11.71 -63.07 20.37
CA ILE A 8 -11.43 -64.40 19.77
C ILE A 8 -11.11 -64.38 18.25
N LEU A 9 -9.99 -65.06 17.93
CA LEU A 9 -9.48 -65.59 16.64
C LEU A 9 -8.48 -64.72 15.85
N LYS A 10 -7.18 -65.04 15.91
CA LYS A 10 -6.42 -66.00 15.06
C LYS A 10 -6.25 -65.52 13.61
N ARG A 11 -5.00 -65.29 13.20
CA ARG A 11 -4.35 -66.14 12.18
C ARG A 11 -2.83 -65.91 12.08
N LYS A 12 -2.16 -67.05 11.99
CA LYS A 12 -0.77 -67.28 11.57
C LYS A 12 -0.44 -66.58 10.26
N SER A 13 0.82 -66.18 10.08
CA SER A 13 1.71 -66.86 9.14
C SER A 13 3.14 -66.32 9.29
N GLY A 14 4.06 -67.21 9.63
CA GLY A 14 5.49 -66.96 9.46
C GLY A 14 5.95 -67.53 8.14
N THR A 15 6.74 -66.77 7.39
CA THR A 15 7.72 -67.22 6.37
C THR A 15 8.52 -65.96 6.07
N GLY A 16 9.84 -65.91 6.18
CA GLY A 16 10.83 -66.73 5.50
C GLY A 16 11.97 -65.78 5.14
N ARG A 17 13.20 -66.31 5.11
CA ARG A 17 14.48 -65.58 5.16
C ARG A 17 14.82 -64.78 3.89
N ARG A 18 15.63 -63.74 4.13
CA ARG A 18 16.81 -63.24 3.39
C ARG A 18 16.68 -62.87 1.90
N GLY A 19 17.03 -61.62 1.61
CA GLY A 19 17.51 -61.19 0.29
C GLY A 19 17.86 -59.71 0.27
N TRP A 20 19.13 -59.37 0.47
CA TRP A 20 19.68 -58.04 0.22
C TRP A 20 19.64 -57.70 -1.28
N ARG A 21 19.02 -56.57 -1.62
CA ARG A 21 19.30 -55.72 -2.80
C ARG A 21 18.88 -54.30 -2.40
N ALA A 22 19.82 -53.44 -2.00
CA ALA A 22 20.54 -52.52 -2.86
C ALA A 22 19.64 -51.48 -3.56
N LEU A 23 19.72 -50.25 -3.02
CA LEU A 23 19.67 -48.94 -3.69
C LEU A 23 18.35 -48.53 -4.36
N LEU A 24 17.74 -47.47 -3.81
CA LEU A 24 17.52 -46.20 -4.51
C LEU A 24 17.12 -45.14 -3.48
N GLY A 25 17.96 -44.12 -3.33
CA GLY A 25 17.73 -43.00 -2.43
C GLY A 25 16.51 -42.19 -2.88
N VAL A 26 15.61 -41.92 -1.95
CA VAL A 26 14.59 -40.90 -2.14
C VAL A 26 15.26 -39.57 -1.84
N ALA A 27 15.58 -38.83 -2.90
CA ALA A 27 16.04 -37.46 -2.79
C ALA A 27 14.95 -36.62 -2.14
N PHE A 28 15.29 -35.98 -1.00
CA PHE A 28 14.52 -34.86 -0.48
C PHE A 28 14.70 -33.68 -1.44
N ALA A 29 13.75 -33.48 -2.34
CA ALA A 29 13.62 -32.20 -3.01
C ALA A 29 13.08 -31.20 -1.99
N PHE A 30 13.98 -30.46 -1.33
CA PHE A 30 13.62 -29.21 -0.69
C PHE A 30 13.25 -28.25 -1.81
N GLY A 31 11.95 -28.17 -2.12
CA GLY A 31 11.41 -27.09 -2.91
C GLY A 31 11.72 -25.80 -2.17
N LEU A 32 12.70 -25.04 -2.67
CA LEU A 32 12.83 -23.62 -2.37
C LEU A 32 11.55 -22.98 -2.88
N ALA A 33 10.56 -22.84 -1.99
CA ALA A 33 9.46 -21.92 -2.22
C ALA A 33 10.12 -20.55 -2.43
N ALA A 34 10.17 -20.13 -3.69
CA ALA A 34 10.53 -18.76 -4.02
C ALA A 34 9.52 -17.87 -3.29
N MET A 35 9.93 -17.34 -2.14
CA MET A 35 9.30 -16.19 -1.53
C MET A 35 9.56 -15.03 -2.49
N THR A 36 8.75 -14.97 -3.54
CA THR A 36 8.56 -13.72 -4.25
C THR A 36 7.91 -12.80 -3.23
N PRO A 37 8.55 -11.69 -2.83
CA PRO A 37 7.82 -10.70 -2.06
C PRO A 37 6.66 -10.26 -2.96
N LEU A 38 5.43 -10.55 -2.55
CA LEU A 38 4.30 -9.77 -3.04
C LEU A 38 4.63 -8.34 -2.61
N GLN A 39 5.09 -7.52 -3.54
CA GLN A 39 4.98 -6.08 -3.41
C GLN A 39 3.49 -5.79 -3.47
N ALA A 40 2.80 -6.00 -2.36
CA ALA A 40 1.46 -5.48 -2.17
C ALA A 40 1.64 -3.96 -2.05
N GLN A 41 1.61 -3.29 -3.20
CA GLN A 41 1.46 -1.86 -3.25
C GLN A 41 0.17 -1.56 -2.50
N ALA A 42 0.26 -0.83 -1.41
CA ALA A 42 -0.90 -0.50 -0.60
C ALA A 42 -1.87 0.28 -1.49
N ALA A 43 -2.98 -0.35 -1.86
CA ALA A 43 -3.96 0.29 -2.72
C ALA A 43 -4.43 1.61 -2.07
N PRO A 44 -4.65 2.66 -2.86
CA PRO A 44 -5.09 3.94 -2.33
C PRO A 44 -6.36 3.78 -1.51
N MET A 45 -6.43 4.47 -0.38
CA MET A 45 -7.68 4.63 0.36
C MET A 45 -8.30 5.97 -0.02
N GLU A 46 -9.61 6.01 -0.14
CA GLU A 46 -10.31 7.17 -0.67
C GLU A 46 -11.71 7.37 -0.10
N SER A 47 -12.21 8.60 -0.18
CA SER A 47 -13.60 8.92 0.12
C SER A 47 -14.56 8.39 -0.96
N ALA A 48 -15.81 8.09 -0.60
CA ALA A 48 -16.80 7.52 -1.52
C ALA A 48 -17.10 8.34 -2.78
N SER A 49 -16.81 9.65 -2.79
CA SER A 49 -17.06 10.54 -3.93
C SER A 49 -15.82 10.81 -4.80
N TYR A 50 -14.69 10.19 -4.46
CA TYR A 50 -13.48 10.22 -5.28
C TYR A 50 -13.63 9.28 -6.49
N GLY A 51 -13.06 9.67 -7.64
CA GLY A 51 -13.22 8.97 -8.93
C GLY A 51 -14.37 9.51 -9.78
N ASN A 52 -15.14 10.48 -9.28
CA ASN A 52 -16.25 11.08 -10.01
C ASN A 52 -15.83 12.21 -10.96
N LEU A 53 -14.63 12.79 -10.76
CA LEU A 53 -14.11 13.82 -11.65
C LEU A 53 -13.08 13.25 -12.64
N PRO A 54 -12.91 13.89 -13.81
CA PRO A 54 -11.87 13.50 -14.76
C PRO A 54 -10.49 13.42 -14.11
N ASN A 55 -9.63 12.53 -14.60
CA ASN A 55 -8.25 12.33 -14.16
C ASN A 55 -8.07 11.77 -12.74
N GLU A 56 -9.11 11.69 -11.90
CA GLU A 56 -9.00 11.05 -10.59
C GLU A 56 -8.61 9.58 -10.71
N GLY A 57 -7.74 9.11 -9.83
CA GLY A 57 -7.20 7.75 -9.88
C GLY A 57 -6.10 7.54 -10.93
N LEU A 58 -5.86 8.49 -11.83
CA LEU A 58 -4.97 8.32 -12.99
C LEU A 58 -3.62 9.04 -12.78
N TYR A 59 -2.71 8.44 -12.01
CA TYR A 59 -1.29 8.84 -11.93
C TYR A 59 -0.46 7.75 -11.24
N PRO A 60 0.70 7.33 -11.79
CA PRO A 60 1.36 7.91 -12.95
C PRO A 60 0.86 7.35 -14.29
N GLU A 61 -0.21 6.53 -14.29
CA GLU A 61 -0.72 5.87 -15.49
C GLU A 61 -1.15 6.87 -16.58
N GLN A 62 -1.51 8.09 -16.19
CA GLN A 62 -1.78 9.19 -17.10
C GLN A 62 -0.50 9.85 -17.62
N THR A 63 0.07 9.27 -18.68
CA THR A 63 1.30 9.78 -19.29
C THR A 63 1.16 11.19 -19.88
N SER A 64 -0.06 11.60 -20.29
CA SER A 64 -0.31 12.96 -20.82
C SER A 64 -0.05 14.08 -19.81
N CYS A 65 -0.08 13.75 -18.52
CA CYS A 65 0.16 14.69 -17.42
C CYS A 65 1.58 14.59 -16.87
N SER A 66 2.35 13.58 -17.30
CA SER A 66 3.74 13.39 -16.88
C SER A 66 4.59 14.62 -17.22
N GLY A 67 5.40 15.07 -16.26
CA GLY A 67 6.24 16.26 -16.42
C GLY A 67 5.52 17.61 -16.44
N SER A 68 4.19 17.64 -16.39
CA SER A 68 3.41 18.89 -16.38
C SER A 68 3.20 19.50 -14.99
N TYR A 69 3.47 18.73 -13.94
CA TYR A 69 3.23 19.13 -12.58
C TYR A 69 4.34 20.03 -12.02
N TYR A 70 3.94 21.09 -11.32
CA TYR A 70 4.84 21.99 -10.60
C TYR A 70 4.37 22.19 -9.16
N GLN A 71 5.26 22.69 -8.29
CA GLN A 71 4.87 23.12 -6.95
C GLN A 71 4.42 24.58 -7.01
N PRO A 72 3.15 24.90 -6.74
CA PRO A 72 2.66 26.27 -6.85
C PRO A 72 3.26 27.18 -5.77
N ASN A 73 3.40 28.45 -6.11
CA ASN A 73 3.79 29.48 -5.15
C ASN A 73 2.55 30.02 -4.42
N VAL A 74 2.29 29.50 -3.21
CA VAL A 74 1.15 29.88 -2.37
C VAL A 74 1.60 30.40 -1.01
N PRO A 75 0.92 31.42 -0.43
CA PRO A 75 1.13 31.78 0.97
C PRO A 75 0.93 30.56 1.88
N GLY A 76 1.92 30.25 2.70
CA GLY A 76 1.94 29.02 3.50
C GLY A 76 2.58 27.81 2.82
N GLY A 77 2.94 27.90 1.53
CA GLY A 77 3.83 26.99 0.82
C GLY A 77 3.22 25.65 0.38
N ALA A 78 3.69 25.16 -0.77
CA ALA A 78 3.40 23.82 -1.30
C ALA A 78 4.35 22.73 -0.76
N THR A 79 5.31 23.10 0.09
CA THR A 79 6.21 22.16 0.77
C THR A 79 6.13 22.36 2.28
N LYS A 80 6.12 21.25 3.02
CA LYS A 80 6.21 21.22 4.49
C LYS A 80 7.16 20.14 4.95
N THR A 81 7.63 20.27 6.17
CA THR A 81 8.43 19.23 6.83
C THR A 81 7.85 18.89 8.18
N ALA A 82 7.95 17.63 8.58
CA ALA A 82 7.64 17.18 9.93
C ALA A 82 8.69 16.18 10.41
N VAL A 83 8.82 16.01 11.73
CA VAL A 83 9.71 14.99 12.30
C VAL A 83 8.86 13.84 12.83
N TYR A 84 9.18 12.62 12.40
CA TYR A 84 8.54 11.40 12.86
C TYR A 84 9.55 10.27 12.99
N ALA A 85 9.51 9.51 14.09
CA ALA A 85 10.44 8.40 14.36
C ALA A 85 11.94 8.77 14.12
N GLY A 86 12.33 10.01 14.46
CA GLY A 86 13.70 10.51 14.26
C GLY A 86 14.06 10.92 12.83
N ARG A 87 13.12 10.89 11.87
CA ARG A 87 13.31 11.29 10.47
C ARG A 87 12.64 12.62 10.18
N THR A 88 13.27 13.47 9.38
CA THR A 88 12.62 14.64 8.78
C THR A 88 11.94 14.24 7.48
N ILE A 89 10.62 14.18 7.50
CA ILE A 89 9.78 13.86 6.36
C ILE A 89 9.46 15.16 5.61
N THR A 90 9.53 15.13 4.28
CA THR A 90 9.12 16.25 3.43
C THR A 90 7.80 15.94 2.76
N LEU A 91 6.79 16.79 2.97
CA LEU A 91 5.52 16.79 2.25
C LEU A 91 5.58 17.81 1.12
N LYS A 92 5.21 17.40 -0.09
CA LYS A 92 5.13 18.25 -1.29
C LYS A 92 3.76 18.14 -1.93
N TYR A 93 3.26 19.28 -2.39
CA TYR A 93 2.03 19.39 -3.17
C TYR A 93 2.37 19.80 -4.60
N PHE A 94 1.82 19.06 -5.56
CA PHE A 94 2.05 19.26 -6.97
C PHE A 94 0.73 19.54 -7.68
N TYR A 95 0.77 20.42 -8.68
CA TYR A 95 -0.38 20.83 -9.46
C TYR A 95 -0.07 20.94 -10.95
N SER A 96 -1.06 20.64 -11.78
CA SER A 96 -1.09 20.89 -13.21
C SER A 96 -2.48 21.42 -13.61
N PRO A 97 -2.57 22.53 -14.36
CA PRO A 97 -3.85 23.13 -14.75
C PRO A 97 -4.68 22.26 -15.70
N GLY A 98 -4.08 21.23 -16.32
CA GLY A 98 -4.79 20.28 -17.17
C GLY A 98 -5.21 18.99 -16.47
N CYS A 99 -4.64 18.70 -15.30
CA CYS A 99 -4.72 17.37 -14.71
C CYS A 99 -5.23 17.36 -13.27
N GLY A 100 -5.04 18.45 -12.52
CA GLY A 100 -5.37 18.54 -11.11
C GLY A 100 -4.11 18.48 -10.25
N SER A 101 -4.19 17.82 -9.10
CA SER A 101 -3.12 17.85 -8.09
C SER A 101 -2.84 16.48 -7.47
N PHE A 102 -1.64 16.32 -6.90
CA PHE A 102 -1.32 15.17 -6.07
C PHE A 102 -0.36 15.58 -4.94
N ALA A 103 -0.33 14.76 -3.90
CA ALA A 103 0.59 14.92 -2.77
C ALA A 103 1.70 13.87 -2.86
N ARG A 104 2.90 14.24 -2.41
CA ARG A 104 4.03 13.32 -2.25
C ARG A 104 4.69 13.54 -0.90
N ILE A 105 5.06 12.45 -0.24
CA ILE A 105 5.92 12.46 0.94
C ILE A 105 7.26 11.81 0.60
N GLU A 106 8.34 12.26 1.22
CA GLU A 106 9.70 11.77 1.02
C GLU A 106 10.41 11.59 2.37
N ASN A 107 11.35 10.63 2.45
CA ASN A 107 12.06 10.22 3.67
C ASN A 107 11.11 9.77 4.80
N ALA A 108 9.97 9.19 4.43
CA ALA A 108 8.95 8.71 5.34
C ALA A 108 9.14 7.20 5.60
N PRO A 109 9.03 6.72 6.86
CA PRO A 109 9.00 5.29 7.14
C PRO A 109 7.64 4.68 6.75
N GLU A 110 7.59 3.35 6.75
CA GLU A 110 6.33 2.58 6.70
C GLU A 110 5.36 3.05 7.80
N GLY A 111 4.06 3.05 7.50
CA GLY A 111 3.02 3.58 8.39
C GLY A 111 2.73 5.09 8.21
N CYS A 112 3.53 5.78 7.40
CA CYS A 112 3.21 7.14 6.94
C CYS A 112 2.43 7.13 5.61
N ALA A 113 1.68 8.20 5.36
CA ALA A 113 0.86 8.36 4.17
C ALA A 113 0.88 9.80 3.63
N ALA A 114 0.97 9.90 2.29
CA ALA A 114 0.62 11.12 1.57
C ALA A 114 -0.90 11.15 1.43
N HIS A 115 -1.52 12.29 1.70
CA HIS A 115 -2.97 12.46 1.59
C HIS A 115 -3.29 13.75 0.86
N SER A 116 -4.25 13.70 -0.06
CA SER A 116 -4.70 14.83 -0.85
C SER A 116 -6.16 15.09 -0.56
N ASN A 117 -6.50 16.33 -0.21
CA ASN A 117 -7.86 16.75 0.12
C ASN A 117 -8.35 17.76 -0.91
N ARG A 118 -9.62 17.69 -1.30
CA ARG A 118 -10.31 18.71 -2.11
C ARG A 118 -11.60 19.14 -1.43
N LEU A 119 -11.86 20.44 -1.43
CA LEU A 119 -13.12 20.98 -0.95
C LEU A 119 -14.24 20.81 -1.97
N THR A 120 -15.43 20.55 -1.43
CA THR A 120 -16.71 20.69 -2.12
C THR A 120 -17.58 21.65 -1.30
N ASP A 121 -18.77 21.98 -1.80
CA ASP A 121 -19.70 22.88 -1.10
C ASP A 121 -20.12 22.35 0.28
N THR A 122 -20.08 21.03 0.49
CA THR A 122 -20.66 20.36 1.67
C THR A 122 -19.69 19.45 2.41
N SER A 123 -18.51 19.14 1.85
CA SER A 123 -17.60 18.13 2.41
C SER A 123 -16.18 18.23 1.86
N THR A 124 -15.28 17.37 2.36
CA THR A 124 -13.94 17.16 1.80
C THR A 124 -13.88 15.80 1.12
N VAL A 125 -13.48 15.78 -0.16
CA VAL A 125 -13.11 14.56 -0.90
C VAL A 125 -11.64 14.31 -0.68
N TRP A 126 -11.24 13.05 -0.54
CA TRP A 126 -9.86 12.71 -0.22
C TRP A 126 -9.38 11.39 -0.81
N VAL A 127 -8.07 11.30 -0.99
CA VAL A 127 -7.31 10.10 -1.37
C VAL A 127 -5.97 10.08 -0.62
N LEU A 128 -5.57 8.93 -0.08
CA LEU A 128 -4.24 8.70 0.50
C LEU A 128 -3.54 7.49 -0.12
N GLU A 129 -2.21 7.54 -0.06
CA GLU A 129 -1.32 6.42 -0.33
C GLU A 129 -0.32 6.27 0.83
N THR A 130 -0.13 5.06 1.33
CA THR A 130 0.86 4.76 2.37
C THR A 130 2.24 4.48 1.79
N VAL A 131 3.28 4.61 2.59
CA VAL A 131 4.64 4.17 2.22
C VAL A 131 4.68 2.65 2.21
N ASP A 132 4.98 2.06 1.05
CA ASP A 132 5.13 0.62 0.90
C ASP A 132 6.44 0.09 1.54
N PRO A 133 6.48 -1.19 1.96
CA PRO A 133 7.70 -1.81 2.45
C PRO A 133 8.85 -1.73 1.43
N GLY A 134 10.00 -1.24 1.88
CA GLY A 134 11.23 -1.17 1.08
C GLY A 134 11.41 0.12 0.27
N ILE A 135 10.47 1.07 0.35
CA ILE A 135 10.64 2.45 -0.15
C ILE A 135 10.44 3.45 0.99
N ASP A 136 10.79 4.72 0.76
CA ASP A 136 10.73 5.80 1.75
C ASP A 136 9.89 7.00 1.29
N TYR A 137 9.01 6.76 0.31
CA TYR A 137 8.14 7.77 -0.26
C TYR A 137 6.77 7.18 -0.56
N ALA A 138 5.77 8.04 -0.65
CA ALA A 138 4.46 7.72 -1.18
C ALA A 138 3.94 8.93 -1.96
N TYR A 139 3.11 8.70 -2.95
CA TYR A 139 2.40 9.76 -3.65
C TYR A 139 0.96 9.34 -3.89
N THR A 140 0.03 10.28 -3.76
CA THR A 140 -1.36 9.97 -4.02
C THR A 140 -1.59 9.83 -5.52
N LYS A 141 -2.65 9.12 -5.88
CA LYS A 141 -3.33 9.36 -7.15
C LYS A 141 -3.82 10.82 -7.24
N VAL A 142 -4.19 11.24 -8.44
CA VAL A 142 -4.63 12.62 -8.69
C VAL A 142 -5.93 12.92 -7.96
N ILE A 143 -5.98 14.03 -7.24
CA ILE A 143 -7.21 14.68 -6.84
C ILE A 143 -7.48 15.87 -7.77
N ASN A 144 -8.62 15.86 -8.46
CA ASN A 144 -8.93 16.88 -9.45
C ASN A 144 -9.39 18.18 -8.77
N ASN A 145 -8.53 19.18 -8.68
CA ASN A 145 -8.84 20.50 -8.15
C ASN A 145 -9.01 21.56 -9.27
N LEU A 146 -9.46 21.16 -10.45
CA LEU A 146 -9.75 22.07 -11.54
C LEU A 146 -11.07 22.84 -11.28
N ASP A 147 -11.42 23.78 -12.17
CA ASP A 147 -12.65 24.58 -12.11
C ASP A 147 -12.83 25.38 -10.80
N GLY A 148 -11.73 25.88 -10.24
CA GLY A 148 -11.74 26.72 -9.03
C GLY A 148 -11.91 25.94 -7.72
N ARG A 149 -11.84 24.60 -7.75
CA ARG A 149 -11.86 23.77 -6.54
C ARG A 149 -10.53 23.89 -5.80
N LEU A 150 -10.59 24.01 -4.49
CA LEU A 150 -9.38 24.07 -3.66
C LEU A 150 -8.92 22.67 -3.26
N SER A 151 -7.61 22.41 -3.32
CA SER A 151 -7.00 21.22 -2.74
C SER A 151 -5.77 21.51 -1.89
N LYS A 152 -5.39 20.57 -1.03
CA LYS A 152 -4.17 20.63 -0.23
C LYS A 152 -3.59 19.24 0.00
N ALA A 153 -2.31 19.19 0.31
CA ALA A 153 -1.64 17.98 0.75
C ALA A 153 -1.57 17.90 2.28
N VAL A 154 -1.61 16.69 2.81
CA VAL A 154 -1.52 16.37 4.23
C VAL A 154 -0.60 15.16 4.41
N LEU A 155 0.24 15.20 5.44
CA LEU A 155 1.09 14.09 5.88
C LEU A 155 0.49 13.47 7.14
N PHE A 156 0.28 12.16 7.08
CA PHE A 156 -0.09 11.34 8.23
C PHE A 156 1.01 10.31 8.54
N CYS A 157 1.17 9.96 9.81
CA CYS A 157 1.86 8.74 10.24
C CYS A 157 1.09 8.14 11.41
N ASP A 158 0.82 6.83 11.38
CA ASP A 158 0.06 6.12 12.41
C ASP A 158 -1.26 6.82 12.80
N ASN A 159 -2.01 7.26 11.78
CA ASN A 159 -3.25 8.04 11.90
C ASN A 159 -3.12 9.43 12.55
N GLN A 160 -1.91 9.88 12.87
CA GLN A 160 -1.65 11.23 13.35
C GLN A 160 -1.33 12.17 12.18
N ARG A 161 -2.05 13.29 12.06
CA ARG A 161 -1.70 14.37 11.14
C ARG A 161 -0.47 15.11 11.65
N LEU A 162 0.57 15.22 10.84
CA LEU A 162 1.83 15.86 11.21
C LEU A 162 2.06 17.21 10.52
N ALA A 163 1.66 17.34 9.25
CA ALA A 163 1.80 18.56 8.48
C ALA A 163 0.73 18.67 7.40
N GLU A 164 0.42 19.90 6.98
CA GLU A 164 -0.43 20.18 5.82
C GLU A 164 0.03 21.44 5.09
N THR A 165 -0.13 21.44 3.77
CA THR A 165 0.09 22.63 2.95
C THR A 165 -1.08 23.60 3.08
N ALA A 166 -0.90 24.83 2.58
CA ALA A 166 -2.03 25.70 2.34
C ALA A 166 -2.98 25.11 1.28
N TRP A 167 -4.22 25.59 1.26
CA TRP A 167 -5.15 25.34 0.16
C TRP A 167 -4.67 26.08 -1.09
N TYR A 168 -4.72 25.39 -2.23
CA TYR A 168 -4.44 25.91 -3.56
C TYR A 168 -5.62 25.69 -4.50
#